data_AF-A0A259PFC9-F1
#
_entry.id   AF-A0A259PFC9-F1
#
_cell.length_a   1.000
_cell.length_b   1.000
_cell.length_c   1.000
_cell.angle_alpha   90.00
_cell.angle_beta   90.00
_cell.angle_gamma   90.00
#
_symmetry.space_group_name_H-M   'P 1'
#
loop_
_entity.id
_entity.type
_entity.pdbx_description
1 polymer ?
#
loop_
_entity_poly.entity_id
_entity_poly.type
_entity_poly.pdbx_seq_one_letter_code
_entity_poly.pdbx_strand_id
1 'polypeptide(L)'
;MNKAFTREDSSAAEQDDGDEVRLPDLPPGSKNYITPSGYARLRDELKALIEVERPKVVEIVSWAASNGDRSENGDYIYGKKRLREIDRRIRFLTKRLDLAEVVDPSRQHGNTQVFFGATVRYAE
;
A
#
# COMPACT_ATOMS: atom_id res chain seq x y z
N MET A 1 -47.85 -3.41 8.46
CA MET A 1 -47.66 -1.95 8.44
C MET A 1 -46.89 -1.59 9.68
N ASN A 2 -45.58 -1.42 9.55
CA ASN A 2 -44.68 -1.38 10.70
C ASN A 2 -44.02 0.00 10.70
N LYS A 3 -44.60 0.94 11.46
CA LYS A 3 -43.92 2.16 11.88
C LYS A 3 -43.07 1.81 13.10
N ALA A 4 -41.76 1.77 12.92
CA ALA A 4 -40.82 1.64 14.02
C ALA A 4 -39.56 2.45 13.68
N PHE A 5 -39.55 3.66 14.22
CA PHE A 5 -38.36 4.40 14.65
C PHE A 5 -37.42 4.99 13.59
N THR A 6 -37.75 6.22 13.21
CA THR A 6 -36.77 7.28 12.95
C THR A 6 -35.92 7.53 14.21
N ARG A 7 -34.60 7.42 14.05
CA ARG A 7 -33.64 8.26 14.77
C ARG A 7 -32.58 8.67 13.76
N GLU A 8 -32.74 9.89 13.25
CA GLU A 8 -31.64 10.66 12.70
C GLU A 8 -30.69 10.97 13.87
N ASP A 9 -29.54 10.32 13.92
CA ASP A 9 -28.35 10.91 14.55
C ASP A 9 -27.50 11.46 13.40
N SER A 10 -27.83 12.70 13.08
CA SER A 10 -27.02 13.66 12.35
C SER A 10 -25.71 13.88 13.10
N SER A 11 -24.65 13.21 12.67
CA SER A 11 -23.25 13.70 12.65
C SER A 11 -22.28 12.57 12.30
N ALA A 12 -22.50 11.92 11.15
CA ALA A 12 -21.36 11.33 10.45
C ALA A 12 -20.63 12.52 9.80
N ALA A 13 -19.68 13.09 10.54
CA ALA A 13 -18.61 13.88 9.93
C ALA A 13 -18.17 13.11 8.68
N GLU A 14 -18.13 13.79 7.54
CA GLU A 14 -17.54 13.24 6.33
C GLU A 14 -16.09 12.87 6.63
N GLN A 15 -15.87 11.63 7.04
CA GLN A 15 -14.57 11.03 7.10
C GLN A 15 -14.17 10.77 5.65
N ASP A 16 -13.21 11.58 5.20
CA ASP A 16 -12.43 11.51 3.96
C ASP A 16 -11.65 10.17 3.82
N ASP A 17 -12.25 9.03 4.17
CA ASP A 17 -11.66 7.69 4.16
C ASP A 17 -11.91 6.94 2.84
N GLY A 18 -11.79 7.66 1.73
CA GLY A 18 -12.12 7.17 0.38
C GLY A 18 -11.11 6.21 -0.27
N ASP A 19 -10.06 5.76 0.43
CA ASP A 19 -9.11 4.78 -0.13
C ASP A 19 -8.34 4.06 0.98
N GLU A 20 -9.06 3.31 1.83
CA GLU A 20 -8.43 2.30 2.67
C GLU A 20 -7.78 1.26 1.76
N VAL A 21 -6.45 1.17 1.83
CA VAL A 21 -5.72 0.13 1.13
C VAL A 21 -5.99 -1.19 1.85
N ARG A 22 -7.00 -1.93 1.36
CA ARG A 22 -7.34 -3.25 1.87
C ARG A 22 -6.24 -4.24 1.45
N LEU A 23 -5.39 -4.60 2.39
CA LEU A 23 -4.51 -5.75 2.24
C LEU A 23 -5.37 -7.02 2.18
N PRO A 24 -4.98 -8.05 1.40
CA PRO A 24 -5.70 -9.31 1.42
C PRO A 24 -5.73 -9.88 2.84
N ASP A 25 -6.90 -10.34 3.26
CA ASP A 25 -7.11 -10.88 4.59
C ASP A 25 -6.28 -12.18 4.73
N LEU A 26 -5.38 -12.18 5.71
CA LEU A 26 -4.61 -13.37 6.07
C LEU A 26 -5.52 -14.33 6.86
N PRO A 27 -5.39 -15.66 6.69
CA PRO A 27 -6.14 -16.60 7.50
C PRO A 27 -5.89 -16.35 9.00
N PRO A 28 -6.92 -16.49 9.85
CA PRO A 28 -6.83 -16.18 11.27
C PRO A 28 -5.69 -16.98 11.92
N GLY A 29 -4.80 -16.28 12.65
CA GLY A 29 -3.63 -16.87 13.29
C GLY A 29 -2.37 -16.95 12.42
N SER A 30 -2.42 -16.51 11.16
CA SER A 30 -1.22 -16.44 10.31
C SER A 30 -0.54 -15.08 10.37
N LYS A 31 0.79 -15.09 10.44
CA LYS A 31 1.62 -13.89 10.37
C LYS A 31 2.01 -13.60 8.92
N ASN A 32 2.25 -12.33 8.58
CA ASN A 32 2.66 -11.92 7.24
C ASN A 32 4.15 -12.25 7.01
N TYR A 33 4.46 -13.51 6.71
CA TYR A 33 5.84 -13.91 6.46
C TYR A 33 6.36 -13.34 5.14
N ILE A 34 7.62 -12.88 5.16
CA ILE A 34 8.32 -12.40 3.96
C ILE A 34 9.76 -12.91 3.97
N THR A 35 10.32 -13.18 2.79
CA THR A 35 11.73 -13.52 2.68
C THR A 35 12.60 -12.27 2.82
N PRO A 36 13.88 -12.39 3.24
CA PRO A 36 14.79 -11.24 3.33
C PRO A 36 14.95 -10.49 2.00
N SER A 37 15.02 -11.23 0.89
CA SER A 37 15.10 -10.66 -0.46
C SER A 37 13.82 -9.92 -0.86
N GLY A 38 12.65 -10.47 -0.50
CA GLY A 38 11.36 -9.81 -0.73
C GLY A 38 11.23 -8.51 0.08
N TYR A 39 11.63 -8.54 1.35
CA TYR A 39 11.62 -7.37 2.23
C TYR A 39 12.53 -6.26 1.69
N ALA A 40 13.76 -6.59 1.29
CA ALA A 40 14.70 -5.64 0.71
C ALA A 40 14.11 -4.93 -0.52
N ARG A 41 13.52 -5.69 -1.46
CA ARG A 41 12.90 -5.12 -2.67
C ARG A 41 11.77 -4.14 -2.36
N LEU A 42 10.88 -4.49 -1.42
CA LEU A 42 9.77 -3.61 -1.03
C LEU A 42 10.26 -2.35 -0.32
N ARG A 43 11.30 -2.48 0.52
CA ARG A 43 11.96 -1.35 1.19
C ARG A 43 12.63 -0.42 0.19
N ASP A 44 13.32 -0.98 -0.81
CA ASP A 44 14.00 -0.20 -1.84
C ASP A 44 12.99 0.53 -2.74
N GLU A 45 11.87 -0.11 -3.07
CA GLU A 45 10.75 0.53 -3.77
C GLU A 45 10.18 1.70 -2.94
N LEU A 46 9.90 1.47 -1.64
CA LEU A 46 9.40 2.51 -0.74
C LEU A 46 10.36 3.71 -0.67
N LYS A 47 11.67 3.43 -0.57
CA LYS A 47 12.72 4.46 -0.54
C LYS A 47 12.74 5.26 -1.83
N ALA A 48 12.70 4.61 -2.99
CA ALA A 48 12.66 5.29 -4.29
C ALA A 48 11.43 6.19 -4.45
N LEU A 49 10.26 5.73 -3.99
CA LEU A 49 9.04 6.53 -4.03
C LEU A 49 9.15 7.79 -3.17
N ILE A 50 9.68 7.67 -1.94
CA ILE A 50 9.78 8.78 -0.99
C ILE A 50 10.88 9.78 -1.37
N GLU A 51 12.06 9.28 -1.73
CA GLU A 51 13.25 10.13 -1.92
C GLU A 51 13.35 10.70 -3.34
N VAL A 52 12.77 10.02 -4.34
CA VAL A 52 12.98 10.37 -5.75
C VAL A 52 11.68 10.75 -6.43
N GLU A 53 10.69 9.85 -6.47
CA GLU A 53 9.50 10.10 -7.29
C GLU A 53 8.58 11.17 -6.70
N ARG A 54 8.25 11.05 -5.41
CA ARG A 54 7.32 11.98 -4.75
C ARG A 54 7.80 13.44 -4.82
N PRO A 55 9.07 13.78 -4.49
CA PRO A 55 9.55 15.16 -4.58
C PRO A 55 9.49 15.70 -6.01
N LYS A 56 9.87 14.91 -7.01
CA LYS A 56 9.80 15.30 -8.44
C LYS A 56 8.38 15.63 -8.87
N VAL A 57 7.40 14.80 -8.50
CA VAL A 57 6.00 15.04 -8.85
C VAL A 57 5.46 16.27 -8.13
N VAL A 58 5.82 16.49 -6.87
CA VAL A 58 5.44 17.70 -6.12
C VAL A 58 6.00 18.96 -6.79
N GLU A 59 7.24 18.94 -7.23
CA GLU A 59 7.87 20.05 -7.95
C GLU A 59 7.11 20.38 -9.25
N ILE A 60 6.80 19.35 -10.05
CA ILE A 60 6.01 19.50 -11.29
C ILE A 60 4.63 20.09 -11.00
N VAL A 61 3.93 19.57 -9.99
CA VAL A 61 2.59 20.06 -9.60
C VAL A 61 2.66 21.51 -9.12
N SER A 62 3.69 21.85 -8.34
CA SER A 62 3.89 23.21 -7.84
C SER A 62 4.17 24.19 -8.97
N TRP A 63 5.03 23.81 -9.91
CA TRP A 63 5.33 24.60 -11.11
C TRP A 63 4.08 24.78 -11.98
N ALA A 64 3.36 23.70 -12.27
CA ALA A 64 2.12 23.75 -13.04
C ALA A 64 1.05 24.63 -12.37
N ALA A 65 0.96 24.59 -11.03
CA ALA A 65 0.06 25.43 -10.25
C ALA A 65 0.44 26.92 -10.26
N SER A 66 1.69 27.26 -10.60
CA SER A 66 2.18 28.64 -10.71
C SER A 66 1.95 29.28 -12.09
N ASN A 67 1.73 28.46 -13.12
CA ASN A 67 1.60 28.89 -14.52
C ASN A 67 0.18 29.29 -14.95
N GLY A 68 -0.83 29.24 -14.07
CA GLY A 68 -2.18 29.73 -14.38
C GLY A 68 -3.33 28.85 -13.89
N ASP A 69 -4.38 28.73 -14.71
CA ASP A 69 -5.62 28.03 -14.36
C ASP A 69 -5.40 26.53 -14.14
N ARG A 70 -5.68 26.10 -12.90
CA ARG A 70 -5.52 24.72 -12.44
C ARG A 70 -6.56 23.77 -13.03
N SER A 71 -7.69 24.28 -13.51
CA SER A 71 -8.78 23.47 -14.04
C SER A 71 -8.56 23.04 -15.48
N GLU A 72 -7.74 23.77 -16.24
CA GLU A 72 -7.40 23.47 -17.64
C GLU A 72 -5.97 22.96 -17.82
N ASN A 73 -5.08 23.19 -16.84
CA ASN A 73 -3.70 22.72 -16.93
C ASN A 73 -3.60 21.19 -16.76
N GLY A 74 -3.31 20.51 -17.87
CA GLY A 74 -3.12 19.05 -17.92
C GLY A 74 -1.99 18.54 -17.02
N ASP A 75 -0.88 19.28 -16.88
CA ASP A 75 0.26 18.89 -16.03
C ASP A 75 -0.14 18.91 -14.55
N TYR A 76 -0.96 19.88 -14.14
CA TYR A 76 -1.47 19.94 -12.78
C TYR A 76 -2.44 18.79 -12.49
N ILE A 77 -3.38 18.51 -13.40
CA ILE A 77 -4.36 17.43 -13.25
C ILE A 77 -3.66 16.07 -13.18
N TYR A 78 -2.78 15.79 -14.16
CA TYR A 78 -2.04 14.54 -14.22
C TYR A 78 -1.07 14.40 -13.05
N GLY A 79 -0.33 15.46 -12.71
CA GLY A 79 0.59 15.48 -11.57
C GLY A 79 -0.13 15.22 -10.24
N LYS A 80 -1.29 15.83 -10.01
CA LYS A 80 -2.10 15.55 -8.81
C LYS A 80 -2.58 14.09 -8.77
N LYS A 81 -3.02 13.53 -9.91
CA LYS A 81 -3.39 12.10 -9.98
C LYS A 81 -2.20 11.21 -9.65
N ARG A 82 -1.04 11.45 -10.25
CA ARG A 82 0.20 10.70 -10.00
C ARG A 82 0.64 10.79 -8.55
N LEU A 83 0.52 11.96 -7.92
CA LEU A 83 0.84 12.15 -6.51
C LEU A 83 -0.02 11.26 -5.61
N ARG A 84 -1.34 11.16 -5.88
CA ARG A 84 -2.24 10.26 -5.14
C ARG A 84 -1.86 8.79 -5.32
N GLU A 85 -1.49 8.39 -6.53
CA GLU A 85 -1.03 7.01 -6.81
C GLU A 85 0.22 6.67 -6.00
N ILE A 86 1.20 7.59 -5.96
CA ILE A 86 2.43 7.44 -5.17
C ILE A 86 2.09 7.36 -3.68
N ASP A 87 1.29 8.27 -3.15
CA ASP A 87 0.93 8.28 -1.73
C ASP A 87 0.15 7.02 -1.32
N ARG A 88 -0.73 6.51 -2.20
CA ARG A 88 -1.42 5.22 -1.99
C ARG A 88 -0.44 4.05 -1.97
N ARG A 89 0.55 4.03 -2.87
CA ARG A 89 1.58 2.98 -2.92
C ARG A 89 2.49 3.03 -1.69
N ILE A 90 2.88 4.22 -1.24
CA ILE A 90 3.66 4.41 -0.01
C ILE A 90 2.90 3.86 1.19
N ARG A 91 1.60 4.22 1.35
CA ARG A 91 0.75 3.69 2.44
C ARG A 91 0.65 2.16 2.40
N PHE A 92 0.44 1.59 1.22
CA PHE A 92 0.41 0.13 1.02
C PHE A 92 1.71 -0.54 1.49
N LEU A 93 2.85 -0.06 1.00
CA LEU A 93 4.16 -0.64 1.29
C LEU A 93 4.51 -0.51 2.77
N THR A 94 4.26 0.66 3.36
CA THR A 94 4.52 0.92 4.78
C THR A 94 3.74 -0.04 5.66
N LYS A 95 2.40 -0.11 5.49
CA LYS A 95 1.55 -1.02 6.27
C LYS A 95 1.98 -2.49 6.11
N ARG A 96 2.39 -2.88 4.90
CA ARG A 96 2.83 -4.26 4.63
C ARG A 96 4.17 -4.58 5.28
N LEU A 97 5.14 -3.65 5.24
CA LEU A 97 6.45 -3.81 5.87
C LEU A 97 6.34 -3.81 7.40
N ASP A 98 5.45 -3.01 7.98
CA ASP A 98 5.21 -2.96 9.43
C ASP A 98 4.63 -4.27 9.96
N LEU A 99 3.74 -4.90 9.20
CA LEU A 99 3.14 -6.19 9.56
C LEU A 99 4.04 -7.39 9.23
N ALA A 100 5.13 -7.20 8.50
CA ALA A 100 5.91 -8.29 7.95
C ALA A 100 6.85 -8.94 8.97
N GLU A 101 6.84 -10.27 9.05
CA GLU A 101 7.84 -11.06 9.78
C GLU A 101 8.84 -11.65 8.79
N VAL A 102 10.09 -11.22 8.87
CA VAL A 102 11.16 -11.68 7.98
C VAL A 102 11.59 -13.08 8.39
N VAL A 103 11.36 -14.07 7.51
CA VAL A 103 11.74 -15.47 7.71
C VAL A 103 12.75 -15.87 6.65
N ASP A 104 13.92 -16.31 7.11
CA ASP A 104 14.96 -16.83 6.25
C ASP A 104 14.78 -18.35 6.03
N PRO A 105 14.42 -18.79 4.80
CA PRO A 105 14.24 -20.20 4.50
C PRO A 105 15.55 -21.00 4.60
N SER A 106 16.72 -20.37 4.43
CA SER A 106 18.02 -21.05 4.52
C SER A 106 18.35 -21.55 5.93
N ARG A 107 17.66 -21.03 6.96
CA ARG A 107 17.86 -21.44 8.36
C ARG A 107 16.97 -22.61 8.79
N GLN A 108 16.06 -23.05 7.93
CA GLN A 108 15.17 -24.17 8.22
C GLN A 108 15.92 -25.48 7.97
N HIS A 109 15.97 -26.36 8.98
CA HIS A 109 16.65 -27.64 8.91
C HIS A 109 15.61 -28.76 8.88
N GLY A 110 15.71 -29.67 7.92
CA GLY A 110 14.85 -30.85 7.79
C GLY A 110 13.92 -30.79 6.56
N ASN A 111 13.75 -31.94 5.90
CA ASN A 111 12.93 -32.10 4.69
C ASN A 111 11.60 -32.82 4.96
N THR A 112 11.21 -32.95 6.23
CA THR A 112 10.03 -33.72 6.64
C THR A 112 8.73 -32.93 6.48
N GLN A 113 8.80 -31.60 6.50
CA GLN A 113 7.65 -30.71 6.36
C GLN A 113 7.99 -29.52 5.47
N VAL A 114 7.01 -29.06 4.68
CA VAL A 114 7.14 -27.87 3.82
C VAL A 114 6.74 -26.64 4.63
N PHE A 115 7.66 -25.69 4.77
CA PHE A 115 7.45 -24.41 5.45
C PHE A 115 7.45 -23.24 4.45
N PHE A 116 7.13 -22.04 4.95
CA PHE A 116 7.20 -20.82 4.16
C PHE A 116 8.60 -20.60 3.58
N GLY A 117 8.66 -20.33 2.27
CA GLY A 117 9.91 -20.11 1.53
C GLY A 117 10.59 -21.39 1.01
N ALA A 118 10.03 -22.57 1.27
CA ALA A 118 10.55 -23.82 0.73
C ALA A 118 10.34 -23.92 -0.80
N THR A 119 11.35 -24.39 -1.52
CA THR A 119 11.24 -24.74 -2.93
C THR A 119 10.96 -26.24 -3.04
N VAL A 120 9.84 -26.60 -3.65
CA VAL A 120 9.40 -27.99 -3.79
C VAL A 120 9.54 -28.43 -5.25
N ARG A 121 9.99 -29.66 -5.48
CA ARG A 121 10.02 -30.28 -6.79
C ARG A 121 9.02 -31.44 -6.80
N TYR A 122 8.09 -31.41 -7.75
CA TYR A 122 7.14 -32.50 -7.95
C TYR A 122 7.82 -33.65 -8.68
N ALA A 123 7.47 -34.89 -8.32
CA ALA A 123 7.80 -36.06 -9.13
C ALA A 123 6.83 -36.10 -10.33
N GLU A 124 7.35 -36.43 -11.51
CA GLU A 124 6.52 -36.76 -12.67
C GLU A 124 5.78 -38.08 -12.47
#